data_AF-A0AA88NBY4-F1
#
_entry.id   AF-A0AA88NBY4-F1
#
_cell.length_a   1.000
_cell.length_b   1.000
_cell.length_c   1.000
_cell.angle_alpha   90.00
_cell.angle_beta   90.00
_cell.angle_gamma   90.00
#
_symmetry.space_group_name_H-M   'P 1'
#
loop_
_entity.id
_entity.type
_entity.pdbx_description
1 polymer ?
#
loop_
_entity_poly.entity_id
_entity_poly.type
_entity_poly.pdbx_seq_one_letter_code
_entity_poly.pdbx_strand_id
1 'polypeptide(L)'
;MNFAAQFFFTSYVGENSLARRGFSDSEDYDPFWHSDDWHLGSKIKKCSSNDGSVTEKDGIISNGVLTRRPTLICPERLRDFGAEEYLNAEVRPFKTKVMEAPEMQLMAPPKPPIQSIKDYKPAHKPPAEYLGFEDISAAALNMQQSGIQKTPCTYSRLSKIYGMEIYLKKEYLHYTGSVKERGVLYLLSSLKQDQQKKGVIVATDCNFSMAVAHHAVGLKIPVFVIMPAYTSPPRLRMYRDYGAMVISYGSTAQDSQNHARHLAKENGYLCLEEDDSVVYLAGLGTVGKELHEQVPKLDAVIVPAGGQSGVLVGTAAAIKHLNPRISVIGVEPEEFPLLLQSLKTDSLVSDFSHTTNKKLYRDFMQHSLGAHTLQIAKKMVDKVISVREKDNLVAMLRMQEYEHTTVDTEGAMGLAAILAGQLPDLKGKRVAVVVSSANMELELVRECIDRALVLDDRVSHFNVQLGDGPGDMAKLLNILAREDVRLLDICHRRYSDRVDLFKVQVECVVELKDKSQNCHLRRTLSELYPTLRWLDRLNLS
;
A
#
# COMPACT_ATOMS: atom_id res chain seq x y z
N MET A 1 -1.87 0.75 -50.63
CA MET A 1 -3.34 0.93 -50.66
C MET A 1 -3.86 0.38 -49.34
N ASN A 2 -3.93 1.13 -48.24
CA ASN A 2 -4.64 2.38 -47.94
C ASN A 2 -6.16 2.18 -47.79
N PHE A 3 -6.67 2.62 -46.62
CA PHE A 3 -8.05 2.89 -46.20
C PHE A 3 -8.99 1.70 -45.92
N ALA A 4 -9.93 1.74 -44.97
CA ALA A 4 -10.17 2.50 -43.74
C ALA A 4 -11.51 1.97 -43.21
N ALA A 5 -11.64 1.87 -41.89
CA ALA A 5 -12.88 1.48 -41.23
C ALA A 5 -13.94 2.59 -41.34
N GLN A 6 -15.16 2.23 -41.72
CA GLN A 6 -16.36 3.05 -41.59
C GLN A 6 -17.22 2.46 -40.45
N PHE A 7 -17.32 3.21 -39.35
CA PHE A 7 -18.38 3.06 -38.37
C PHE A 7 -19.54 3.98 -38.77
N PHE A 8 -20.75 3.42 -38.89
CA PHE A 8 -22.00 4.18 -38.91
C PHE A 8 -22.90 3.69 -37.76
N PHE A 9 -23.25 4.61 -36.88
CA PHE A 9 -24.36 4.50 -35.93
C PHE A 9 -25.46 5.47 -36.39
N THR A 10 -26.67 4.95 -36.54
CA THR A 10 -27.96 5.68 -36.63
C THR A 10 -28.98 4.69 -36.04
N SER A 11 -29.99 5.04 -35.26
CA SER A 11 -30.67 6.31 -34.93
C SER A 11 -31.75 5.98 -33.88
N TYR A 12 -32.22 6.94 -33.08
CA TYR A 12 -33.64 7.30 -32.88
C TYR A 12 -33.75 8.44 -31.83
N VAL A 13 -33.95 9.69 -32.27
CA VAL A 13 -35.15 10.57 -32.11
C VAL A 13 -35.18 11.34 -30.77
N GLY A 14 -35.31 12.68 -30.72
CA GLY A 14 -35.58 13.60 -31.81
C GLY A 14 -35.59 15.11 -31.50
N GLU A 15 -35.80 15.82 -32.60
CA GLU A 15 -36.49 17.10 -32.83
C GLU A 15 -35.88 18.50 -32.56
N ASN A 16 -36.02 19.28 -33.64
CA ASN A 16 -36.02 20.75 -33.81
C ASN A 16 -34.70 21.50 -33.65
N SER A 17 -34.24 22.38 -34.56
CA SER A 17 -34.78 22.95 -35.81
C SER A 17 -33.69 23.84 -36.44
N LEU A 18 -33.52 23.74 -37.77
CA LEU A 18 -33.19 24.77 -38.78
C LEU A 18 -32.29 25.99 -38.41
N ALA A 19 -31.15 26.15 -39.08
CA ALA A 19 -30.91 27.18 -40.14
C ALA A 19 -29.43 27.27 -40.57
N ARG A 20 -29.20 27.61 -41.85
CA ARG A 20 -27.93 27.66 -42.59
C ARG A 20 -27.20 29.03 -42.50
N ARG A 21 -25.92 28.98 -42.92
CA ARG A 21 -24.96 30.03 -43.39
C ARG A 21 -23.94 30.42 -42.31
N GLY A 22 -22.64 30.62 -42.59
CA GLY A 22 -21.82 30.64 -43.79
C GLY A 22 -20.37 31.03 -43.38
N PHE A 23 -19.40 30.68 -44.22
CA PHE A 23 -17.94 30.86 -44.12
C PHE A 23 -17.39 32.15 -43.46
N SER A 24 -16.30 32.03 -42.67
CA SER A 24 -14.95 32.55 -43.02
C SER A 24 -13.89 32.24 -41.94
N ASP A 25 -12.63 32.17 -42.37
CA ASP A 25 -11.38 31.92 -41.65
C ASP A 25 -11.15 32.79 -40.40
N SER A 26 -10.49 32.23 -39.37
CA SER A 26 -9.26 32.76 -38.75
C SER A 26 -8.93 32.05 -37.43
N GLU A 27 -7.70 31.55 -37.35
CA GLU A 27 -6.76 31.61 -36.21
C GLU A 27 -7.12 30.99 -34.84
N ASP A 28 -6.22 30.07 -34.45
CA ASP A 28 -5.84 29.57 -33.14
C ASP A 28 -6.36 30.35 -31.91
N TYR A 29 -6.98 29.61 -30.98
CA TYR A 29 -7.17 30.07 -29.60
C TYR A 29 -7.00 28.91 -28.61
N ASP A 30 -5.91 28.97 -27.85
CA ASP A 30 -5.54 28.14 -26.71
C ASP A 30 -5.96 28.88 -25.41
N PRO A 31 -6.79 28.31 -24.52
CA PRO A 31 -7.30 29.03 -23.36
C PRO A 31 -6.59 28.59 -22.07
N PHE A 32 -5.37 29.05 -21.83
CA PHE A 32 -4.80 29.11 -20.49
C PHE A 32 -3.91 30.35 -20.37
N TRP A 33 -3.97 31.01 -19.20
CA TRP A 33 -3.25 32.21 -18.76
C TRP A 33 -3.97 33.56 -19.00
N HIS A 34 -4.71 34.01 -17.97
CA HIS A 34 -4.80 35.43 -17.65
C HIS A 34 -4.13 35.68 -16.30
N SER A 35 -3.00 36.39 -16.35
CA SER A 35 -2.39 37.12 -15.25
C SER A 35 -2.87 38.57 -15.31
N ASP A 36 -3.51 39.05 -14.26
CA ASP A 36 -3.76 40.49 -14.09
C ASP A 36 -2.64 41.09 -13.22
N ASP A 37 -1.89 41.99 -13.84
CA ASP A 37 -0.93 42.88 -13.19
C ASP A 37 -1.57 44.26 -12.90
N TRP A 38 -0.85 45.01 -12.04
CA TRP A 38 -0.81 46.48 -11.87
C TRP A 38 -1.79 47.07 -10.82
N HIS A 39 -1.40 47.95 -9.88
CA HIS A 39 -0.42 49.04 -9.92
C HIS A 39 0.18 49.43 -8.54
N LEU A 40 1.42 49.95 -8.61
CA LEU A 40 2.09 51.06 -7.87
C LEU A 40 1.53 51.49 -6.49
N GLY A 41 2.31 51.81 -5.46
CA GLY A 41 3.75 52.03 -5.35
C GLY A 41 4.10 52.84 -4.09
N SER A 42 5.29 52.56 -3.53
CA SER A 42 6.15 53.41 -2.68
C SER A 42 5.64 53.92 -1.30
N LYS A 43 6.31 53.49 -0.24
CA LYS A 43 7.33 54.32 0.46
C LYS A 43 8.03 53.53 1.57
N ILE A 44 9.34 53.39 1.41
CA ILE A 44 10.29 52.90 2.42
C ILE A 44 10.64 54.06 3.36
N LYS A 45 10.65 53.80 4.67
CA LYS A 45 11.56 54.47 5.62
C LYS A 45 12.12 53.45 6.59
N LYS A 46 13.45 53.30 6.55
CA LYS A 46 14.29 52.61 7.54
C LYS A 46 14.21 53.30 8.89
N CYS A 47 14.29 52.54 9.97
CA CYS A 47 15.19 52.85 11.09
C CYS A 47 15.57 51.56 11.84
N SER A 48 16.87 51.35 11.94
CA SER A 48 17.59 50.40 12.78
C SER A 48 17.80 50.98 14.18
N SER A 49 17.79 50.14 15.23
CA SER A 49 18.79 50.19 16.32
C SER A 49 18.52 49.15 17.42
N ASN A 50 19.49 48.25 17.58
CA ASN A 50 20.18 47.80 18.80
C ASN A 50 19.46 47.41 20.11
N ASP A 51 19.96 46.27 20.60
CA ASP A 51 20.40 45.92 21.95
C ASP A 51 19.40 45.63 23.08
N GLY A 52 19.68 44.51 23.78
CA GLY A 52 19.62 44.49 25.24
C GLY A 52 18.73 43.44 25.92
N SER A 53 19.29 42.24 26.11
CA SER A 53 19.35 41.48 27.38
C SER A 53 18.16 41.43 28.39
N VAL A 54 17.78 40.18 28.76
CA VAL A 54 17.52 39.68 30.14
C VAL A 54 16.16 40.14 30.74
N THR A 55 15.25 39.37 31.37
CA THR A 55 15.24 38.16 32.24
C THR A 55 13.78 37.67 32.41
N GLU A 56 13.65 36.39 32.77
CA GLU A 56 12.64 35.76 33.67
C GLU A 56 11.14 35.61 33.32
N LYS A 57 10.73 34.33 33.41
CA LYS A 57 9.55 33.77 34.11
C LYS A 57 8.14 34.12 33.63
N ASP A 58 7.47 33.15 33.00
CA ASP A 58 6.42 32.33 33.62
C ASP A 58 5.60 31.62 32.53
N GLY A 59 5.53 30.29 32.59
CA GLY A 59 4.64 29.48 31.76
C GLY A 59 3.37 29.11 32.53
N ILE A 60 2.27 28.86 31.81
CA ILE A 60 1.02 28.13 32.20
C ILE A 60 0.26 27.94 30.87
N ILE A 61 0.22 26.76 30.22
CA ILE A 61 -0.67 25.59 30.42
C ILE A 61 -2.09 25.96 30.87
N SER A 62 -3.09 25.90 29.96
CA SER A 62 -4.50 25.86 30.35
C SER A 62 -5.19 24.59 29.84
N ASN A 63 -5.69 23.80 30.81
CA ASN A 63 -6.70 22.77 30.62
C ASN A 63 -8.08 23.43 30.53
N GLY A 64 -8.95 22.89 29.68
CA GLY A 64 -10.29 23.40 29.39
C GLY A 64 -11.33 23.17 30.48
N VAL A 65 -12.55 23.66 30.25
CA VAL A 65 -13.74 23.25 31.00
C VAL A 65 -14.95 23.01 30.09
N LEU A 66 -15.53 21.84 30.34
CA LEU A 66 -16.87 21.31 30.11
C LEU A 66 -18.03 22.31 30.05
N THR A 67 -18.86 22.21 29.00
CA THR A 67 -20.26 21.76 29.07
C THR A 67 -20.95 21.95 27.71
N ARG A 68 -21.22 20.86 26.97
CA ARG A 68 -22.33 20.80 26.00
C ARG A 68 -22.70 19.35 25.72
N ARG A 69 -24.00 19.03 25.81
CA ARG A 69 -24.58 17.72 25.49
C ARG A 69 -24.37 17.40 24.00
N PRO A 70 -24.18 16.12 23.62
CA PRO A 70 -23.94 15.77 22.22
C PRO A 70 -25.24 15.86 21.42
N THR A 71 -25.25 16.70 20.39
CA THR A 71 -26.28 16.67 19.35
C THR A 71 -26.00 15.52 18.40
N LEU A 72 -26.97 14.60 18.29
CA LEU A 72 -27.05 13.60 17.21
C LEU A 72 -26.98 14.34 15.87
N ILE A 73 -25.99 14.01 15.03
CA ILE A 73 -25.86 14.56 13.69
C ILE A 73 -26.87 13.84 12.79
N CYS A 74 -27.87 14.57 12.30
CA CYS A 74 -28.82 14.07 11.31
C CYS A 74 -28.15 13.93 9.92
N PRO A 75 -28.43 12.86 9.15
CA PRO A 75 -27.81 12.61 7.84
C PRO A 75 -28.13 13.65 6.75
N GLU A 76 -29.03 14.60 6.98
CA GLU A 76 -29.50 15.52 5.93
C GLU A 76 -28.65 16.79 5.77
N ARG A 77 -27.62 17.00 6.61
CA ARG A 77 -26.66 18.12 6.48
C ARG A 77 -25.53 17.89 5.46
N LEU A 78 -25.69 16.90 4.59
CA LEU A 78 -24.70 16.41 3.62
C LEU A 78 -24.46 17.29 2.37
N ARG A 79 -24.70 18.61 2.41
CA ARG A 79 -24.44 19.49 1.24
C ARG A 79 -23.52 20.69 1.48
N ASP A 80 -23.16 21.00 2.72
CA ASP A 80 -22.54 22.30 3.04
C ASP A 80 -21.04 22.25 3.39
N PHE A 81 -20.38 21.09 3.32
CA PHE A 81 -18.93 21.01 3.55
C PHE A 81 -18.15 21.10 2.25
N GLY A 82 -18.07 22.32 1.72
CA GLY A 82 -17.31 22.66 0.52
C GLY A 82 -16.96 24.14 0.46
N ALA A 83 -16.40 24.71 1.53
CA ALA A 83 -15.66 25.98 1.48
C ALA A 83 -14.81 26.14 2.75
N GLU A 84 -13.51 26.32 2.60
CA GLU A 84 -12.61 26.74 3.68
C GLU A 84 -12.75 28.27 3.86
N GLU A 85 -13.26 28.73 5.01
CA GLU A 85 -13.25 30.15 5.36
C GLU A 85 -12.14 30.44 6.38
N TYR A 86 -11.17 31.25 5.98
CA TYR A 86 -10.15 31.84 6.85
C TYR A 86 -10.79 32.94 7.71
N LEU A 87 -10.87 32.73 9.03
CA LEU A 87 -11.37 33.73 9.97
C LEU A 87 -10.23 34.61 10.52
N ASN A 88 -10.16 35.85 10.03
CA ASN A 88 -9.55 36.97 10.74
C ASN A 88 -10.61 37.58 11.68
N ALA A 89 -10.43 37.51 13.01
CA ALA A 89 -11.20 38.34 13.93
C ALA A 89 -10.42 38.68 15.21
N GLU A 90 -10.49 39.96 15.56
CA GLU A 90 -9.76 40.68 16.61
C GLU A 90 -10.14 40.25 18.05
N VAL A 91 -9.14 40.25 18.94
CA VAL A 91 -9.28 39.91 20.37
C VAL A 91 -9.55 41.19 21.20
N ARG A 92 -10.63 41.21 21.99
CA ARG A 92 -10.88 42.24 23.04
C ARG A 92 -10.69 41.64 24.44
N PRO A 93 -9.88 42.23 25.33
CA PRO A 93 -9.67 41.67 26.67
C PRO A 93 -10.76 42.13 27.66
N PHE A 94 -11.35 41.18 28.38
CA PHE A 94 -12.14 41.46 29.59
C PHE A 94 -11.32 41.14 30.84
N LYS A 95 -11.26 42.09 31.78
CA LYS A 95 -10.67 41.90 33.12
C LYS A 95 -11.70 41.26 34.04
N THR A 96 -11.34 40.16 34.70
CA THR A 96 -12.14 39.54 35.75
C THR A 96 -11.36 39.54 37.06
N LYS A 97 -12.04 39.92 38.15
CA LYS A 97 -11.50 40.05 39.51
C LYS A 97 -11.73 38.72 40.24
N VAL A 98 -10.67 38.08 40.72
CA VAL A 98 -10.74 36.79 41.44
C VAL A 98 -11.05 37.05 42.92
N MET A 99 -12.03 36.34 43.48
CA MET A 99 -12.26 36.23 44.92
C MET A 99 -11.90 34.80 45.35
N GLU A 100 -11.10 34.67 46.42
CA GLU A 100 -10.67 33.38 46.97
C GLU A 100 -11.86 32.57 47.53
N ALA A 101 -11.85 31.26 47.23
CA ALA A 101 -12.73 30.27 47.83
C ALA A 101 -11.96 29.46 48.89
N PRO A 102 -12.59 29.03 50.00
CA PRO A 102 -11.91 28.45 51.14
C PRO A 102 -11.41 27.01 50.89
N GLU A 103 -10.23 26.68 51.45
CA GLU A 103 -9.60 25.36 51.39
C GLU A 103 -10.46 24.27 52.05
N MET A 104 -10.71 23.17 51.33
CA MET A 104 -11.20 21.91 51.93
C MET A 104 -10.06 20.90 52.06
N GLN A 105 -9.89 20.35 53.27
CA GLN A 105 -8.97 19.25 53.56
C GLN A 105 -9.44 17.93 52.91
N LEU A 106 -8.55 17.31 52.13
CA LEU A 106 -8.75 15.99 51.51
C LEU A 106 -8.58 14.86 52.54
N MET A 107 -9.62 14.05 52.78
CA MET A 107 -9.49 12.78 53.52
C MET A 107 -9.04 11.63 52.59
N ALA A 108 -8.22 10.71 53.12
CA ALA A 108 -7.68 9.56 52.40
C ALA A 108 -8.78 8.54 52.00
N PRO A 109 -8.63 7.83 50.86
CA PRO A 109 -9.65 6.92 50.35
C PRO A 109 -9.78 5.64 51.20
N PRO A 110 -11.00 5.05 51.33
CA PRO A 110 -11.19 3.81 52.07
C PRO A 110 -10.61 2.60 51.32
N LYS A 111 -9.96 1.69 52.07
CA LYS A 111 -9.45 0.42 51.53
C LYS A 111 -10.61 -0.50 51.11
N PRO A 112 -10.52 -1.19 49.96
CA PRO A 112 -11.58 -2.12 49.53
C PRO A 112 -11.57 -3.40 50.38
N PRO A 113 -12.74 -4.05 50.57
CA PRO A 113 -12.84 -5.29 51.32
C PRO A 113 -12.24 -6.46 50.54
N ILE A 114 -11.38 -7.23 51.21
CA ILE A 114 -10.80 -8.48 50.69
C ILE A 114 -11.90 -9.54 50.75
N GLN A 115 -12.52 -9.86 49.61
CA GLN A 115 -13.36 -11.05 49.45
C GLN A 115 -12.48 -12.24 49.03
N SER A 116 -12.62 -13.36 49.74
CA SER A 116 -11.84 -14.58 49.50
C SER A 116 -12.16 -15.20 48.14
N ILE A 117 -11.14 -15.38 47.32
CA ILE A 117 -11.20 -16.08 46.04
C ILE A 117 -11.35 -17.59 46.30
N LYS A 118 -12.57 -18.07 46.42
CA LYS A 118 -12.93 -19.46 46.15
C LYS A 118 -14.27 -19.45 45.40
N ASP A 119 -14.31 -20.16 44.28
CA ASP A 119 -15.46 -20.36 43.38
C ASP A 119 -15.60 -19.38 42.20
N TYR A 120 -14.51 -19.17 41.44
CA TYR A 120 -14.64 -18.80 40.02
C TYR A 120 -14.66 -20.08 39.18
N LYS A 121 -15.86 -20.56 38.83
CA LYS A 121 -15.98 -21.58 37.77
C LYS A 121 -15.50 -20.94 36.46
N PRO A 122 -14.52 -21.52 35.75
CA PRO A 122 -14.10 -20.96 34.48
C PRO A 122 -15.30 -20.98 33.54
N ALA A 123 -15.65 -19.80 32.99
CA ALA A 123 -16.59 -19.71 31.90
C ALA A 123 -16.13 -20.66 30.79
N HIS A 124 -17.04 -21.51 30.32
CA HIS A 124 -16.79 -22.40 29.19
C HIS A 124 -16.25 -21.55 28.03
N LYS A 125 -14.98 -21.73 27.66
CA LYS A 125 -14.50 -21.23 26.37
C LYS A 125 -15.41 -21.85 25.31
N PRO A 126 -15.99 -21.08 24.38
CA PRO A 126 -16.63 -21.68 23.22
C PRO A 126 -15.60 -22.61 22.54
N PRO A 127 -16.02 -23.78 22.04
CA PRO A 127 -15.12 -24.64 21.27
C PRO A 127 -14.49 -23.80 20.15
N ALA A 128 -13.20 -24.02 19.89
CA ALA A 128 -12.50 -23.30 18.82
C ALA A 128 -13.29 -23.48 17.51
N GLU A 129 -13.84 -22.38 17.01
CA GLU A 129 -14.64 -22.36 15.79
C GLU A 129 -13.64 -22.45 14.63
N TYR A 130 -13.44 -23.67 14.12
CA TYR A 130 -12.52 -23.91 13.02
C TYR A 130 -13.17 -23.48 11.71
N LEU A 131 -12.43 -22.78 10.85
CA LEU A 131 -12.86 -22.44 9.50
C LEU A 131 -13.24 -23.71 8.73
N GLY A 132 -14.53 -23.88 8.44
CA GLY A 132 -15.08 -24.98 7.67
C GLY A 132 -15.15 -24.66 6.17
N PHE A 133 -15.26 -25.71 5.34
CA PHE A 133 -15.52 -25.50 3.90
C PHE A 133 -16.95 -25.02 3.64
N GLU A 134 -17.86 -25.32 4.56
CA GLU A 134 -19.24 -24.85 4.59
C GLU A 134 -19.28 -23.32 4.72
N ASP A 135 -18.45 -22.74 5.58
CA ASP A 135 -18.33 -21.29 5.74
C ASP A 135 -17.82 -20.64 4.46
N ILE A 136 -16.80 -21.23 3.83
CA ILE A 136 -16.24 -20.76 2.55
C ILE A 136 -17.29 -20.87 1.43
N SER A 137 -18.08 -21.94 1.44
CA SER A 137 -19.14 -22.14 0.45
C SER A 137 -20.28 -21.13 0.63
N ALA A 138 -20.66 -20.83 1.87
CA ALA A 138 -21.62 -19.79 2.19
C ALA A 138 -21.12 -18.40 1.76
N ALA A 139 -19.85 -18.09 2.02
CA ALA A 139 -19.21 -16.87 1.56
C ALA A 139 -19.22 -16.75 0.03
N ALA A 140 -18.89 -17.83 -0.68
CA ALA A 140 -18.90 -17.86 -2.14
C ALA A 140 -20.30 -17.60 -2.73
N LEU A 141 -21.35 -18.15 -2.12
CA LEU A 141 -22.74 -17.89 -2.53
C LEU A 141 -23.15 -16.43 -2.27
N ASN A 142 -22.79 -15.88 -1.11
CA ASN A 142 -23.05 -14.48 -0.80
C ASN A 142 -22.38 -13.54 -1.81
N MET A 143 -21.13 -13.80 -2.16
CA MET A 143 -20.39 -12.98 -3.14
C MET A 143 -21.03 -12.98 -4.53
N GLN A 144 -21.53 -14.14 -4.97
CA GLN A 144 -22.26 -14.26 -6.24
C GLN A 144 -23.56 -13.44 -6.22
N GLN A 145 -24.27 -13.41 -5.10
CA GLN A 145 -25.51 -12.63 -4.94
C GLN A 145 -25.24 -11.12 -4.89
N SER A 146 -24.14 -10.72 -4.26
CA SER A 146 -23.69 -9.33 -4.15
C SER A 146 -23.06 -8.78 -5.43
N GLY A 147 -22.86 -9.63 -6.45
CA GLY A 147 -22.37 -9.20 -7.77
C GLY A 147 -20.85 -9.14 -7.91
N ILE A 148 -20.07 -9.62 -6.92
CA ILE A 148 -18.61 -9.80 -7.11
C ILE A 148 -18.38 -10.92 -8.11
N GLN A 149 -17.68 -10.60 -9.20
CA GLN A 149 -17.34 -11.58 -10.22
C GLN A 149 -16.14 -12.43 -9.80
N LYS A 150 -16.12 -13.67 -10.27
CA LYS A 150 -14.94 -14.53 -10.15
C LYS A 150 -13.80 -13.91 -10.94
N THR A 151 -12.66 -13.67 -10.30
CA THR A 151 -11.48 -13.14 -10.99
C THR A 151 -10.92 -14.19 -11.96
N PRO A 152 -10.31 -13.77 -13.07
CA PRO A 152 -9.65 -14.68 -14.00
C PRO A 152 -8.52 -15.48 -13.35
N CYS A 153 -8.40 -16.76 -13.72
CA CYS A 153 -7.21 -17.56 -13.47
C CYS A 153 -6.64 -18.04 -14.81
N THR A 154 -5.68 -17.30 -15.36
CA THR A 154 -5.25 -17.44 -16.75
C THR A 154 -3.84 -18.01 -16.85
N TYR A 155 -3.60 -18.85 -17.87
CA TYR A 155 -2.26 -19.35 -18.21
C TYR A 155 -1.33 -18.18 -18.55
N SER A 156 -0.14 -18.16 -17.95
CA SER A 156 0.86 -17.10 -18.12
C SER A 156 1.92 -17.46 -19.17
N ARG A 157 2.41 -16.44 -19.88
CA ARG A 157 3.55 -16.58 -20.80
C ARG A 157 4.85 -16.96 -20.08
N LEU A 158 4.93 -16.69 -18.77
CA LEU A 158 6.05 -17.05 -17.90
C LEU A 158 6.25 -18.57 -17.78
N SER A 159 5.21 -19.35 -18.10
CA SER A 159 5.25 -20.82 -18.07
C SER A 159 6.42 -21.41 -18.86
N LYS A 160 6.67 -20.89 -20.06
CA LYS A 160 7.77 -21.35 -20.94
C LYS A 160 9.14 -21.03 -20.37
N ILE A 161 9.26 -19.91 -19.66
CA ILE A 161 10.53 -19.40 -19.12
C ILE A 161 10.99 -20.25 -17.94
N TYR A 162 10.05 -20.62 -17.07
CA TYR A 162 10.36 -21.34 -15.84
C TYR A 162 10.12 -22.85 -15.92
N GLY A 163 9.61 -23.35 -17.07
CA GLY A 163 9.36 -24.77 -17.28
C GLY A 163 8.27 -25.32 -16.35
N MET A 164 7.25 -24.50 -16.05
CA MET A 164 6.08 -24.84 -15.23
C MET A 164 4.82 -24.42 -16.01
N GLU A 165 3.68 -25.09 -15.83
CA GLU A 165 2.41 -24.57 -16.33
C GLU A 165 1.84 -23.58 -15.31
N ILE A 166 2.21 -22.30 -15.43
CA ILE A 166 1.87 -21.23 -14.49
C ILE A 166 0.51 -20.63 -14.85
N TYR A 167 -0.40 -20.64 -13.90
CA TYR A 167 -1.68 -19.95 -13.95
C TYR A 167 -1.68 -18.81 -12.92
N LEU A 168 -2.11 -17.61 -13.32
CA LEU A 168 -2.17 -16.46 -12.42
C LEU A 168 -3.61 -16.20 -12.03
N LYS A 169 -3.90 -16.27 -10.73
CA LYS A 169 -5.18 -15.89 -10.14
C LYS A 169 -5.14 -14.39 -9.86
N LYS A 170 -5.80 -13.62 -10.72
CA LYS A 170 -5.67 -12.14 -10.83
C LYS A 170 -6.61 -11.42 -9.86
N GLU A 171 -6.35 -11.53 -8.56
CA GLU A 171 -7.17 -10.91 -7.51
C GLU A 171 -7.08 -9.38 -7.48
N TYR A 172 -5.98 -8.83 -8.00
CA TYR A 172 -5.83 -7.39 -8.17
C TYR A 172 -6.84 -6.75 -9.15
N LEU A 173 -7.62 -7.54 -9.89
CA LEU A 173 -8.68 -7.05 -10.79
C LEU A 173 -10.00 -6.72 -10.09
N HIS A 174 -10.09 -6.94 -8.78
CA HIS A 174 -11.19 -6.39 -7.99
C HIS A 174 -11.16 -4.85 -7.99
N TYR A 175 -12.28 -4.20 -7.69
CA TYR A 175 -12.47 -2.76 -7.88
C TYR A 175 -11.51 -1.89 -7.04
N THR A 176 -11.24 -2.32 -5.82
CA THR A 176 -10.27 -1.75 -4.87
C THR A 176 -8.87 -2.29 -5.06
N GLY A 177 -8.61 -3.07 -6.10
CA GLY A 177 -7.27 -3.52 -6.49
C GLY A 177 -6.68 -4.65 -5.65
N SER A 178 -7.48 -5.35 -4.83
CA SER A 178 -6.98 -6.45 -4.01
C SER A 178 -8.00 -7.54 -3.64
N VAL A 179 -7.47 -8.70 -3.24
CA VAL A 179 -8.20 -9.86 -2.70
C VAL A 179 -9.00 -9.55 -1.42
N LYS A 180 -8.68 -8.45 -0.71
CA LYS A 180 -9.29 -8.14 0.60
C LYS A 180 -10.79 -7.87 0.50
N GLU A 181 -11.27 -7.48 -0.68
CA GLU A 181 -12.71 -7.35 -0.94
C GLU A 181 -13.53 -8.57 -0.59
N ARG A 182 -12.97 -9.76 -0.84
CA ARG A 182 -13.71 -11.01 -0.62
C ARG A 182 -14.04 -11.20 0.85
N GLY A 183 -13.03 -11.05 1.70
CA GLY A 183 -13.18 -11.14 3.15
C GLY A 183 -14.05 -10.00 3.68
N VAL A 184 -13.79 -8.78 3.25
CA VAL A 184 -14.49 -7.59 3.76
C VAL A 184 -15.96 -7.57 3.38
N LEU A 185 -16.31 -7.86 2.12
CA LEU A 185 -17.71 -7.90 1.71
C LEU A 185 -18.49 -8.91 2.55
N TYR A 186 -17.94 -10.12 2.75
CA TYR A 186 -18.62 -11.15 3.52
C TYR A 186 -18.70 -10.78 5.01
N LEU A 187 -17.64 -10.19 5.58
CA LEU A 187 -17.64 -9.64 6.93
C LEU A 187 -18.76 -8.61 7.13
N LEU A 188 -18.83 -7.59 6.26
CA LEU A 188 -19.81 -6.52 6.34
C LEU A 188 -21.25 -7.02 6.12
N SER A 189 -21.44 -7.96 5.19
CA SER A 189 -22.74 -8.59 4.91
C SER A 189 -23.22 -9.47 6.06
N SER A 190 -22.29 -9.99 6.87
CA SER A 190 -22.60 -10.82 8.04
C SER A 190 -22.88 -9.99 9.31
N LEU A 191 -22.65 -8.68 9.28
CA LEU A 191 -22.98 -7.80 10.40
C LEU A 191 -24.48 -7.77 10.65
N LYS A 192 -24.87 -7.76 11.93
CA LYS A 192 -26.28 -7.58 12.30
C LYS A 192 -26.76 -6.20 11.86
N GLN A 193 -28.04 -6.09 11.54
CA GLN A 193 -28.63 -4.83 11.08
C GLN A 193 -28.40 -3.66 12.06
N ASP A 194 -28.41 -3.93 13.37
CA ASP A 194 -28.11 -2.92 14.40
C ASP A 194 -26.65 -2.46 14.40
N GLN A 195 -25.72 -3.34 14.02
CA GLN A 195 -24.30 -2.97 13.84
C GLN A 195 -24.12 -2.17 12.55
N GLN A 196 -24.77 -2.58 11.47
CA GLN A 196 -24.75 -1.86 10.18
C GLN A 196 -25.28 -0.42 10.34
N LYS A 197 -26.38 -0.22 11.07
CA LYS A 197 -26.95 1.11 11.34
C LYS A 197 -26.03 2.03 12.14
N LYS A 198 -25.18 1.48 13.01
CA LYS A 198 -24.21 2.26 13.79
C LYS A 198 -23.10 2.79 12.89
N GLY A 199 -22.73 2.06 11.85
CA GLY A 199 -21.61 2.40 10.98
C GLY A 199 -20.28 1.82 11.46
N VAL A 200 -19.29 1.86 10.57
CA VAL A 200 -17.97 1.27 10.76
C VAL A 200 -16.89 2.35 10.71
N ILE A 201 -15.80 2.13 11.44
CA ILE A 201 -14.65 3.03 11.47
C ILE A 201 -13.35 2.25 11.31
N VAL A 202 -12.47 2.71 10.42
CA VAL A 202 -11.14 2.14 10.15
C VAL A 202 -10.08 3.23 10.27
N ALA A 203 -8.85 2.86 10.62
CA ALA A 203 -7.82 3.84 10.98
C ALA A 203 -6.41 3.56 10.43
N THR A 204 -6.30 2.66 9.45
CA THR A 204 -5.02 2.23 8.87
C THR A 204 -5.09 2.30 7.35
N ASP A 205 -4.05 2.81 6.71
CA ASP A 205 -3.94 2.85 5.24
C ASP A 205 -3.44 1.52 4.70
N CYS A 206 -4.36 0.63 4.33
CA CYS A 206 -4.07 -0.69 3.78
C CYS A 206 -5.20 -1.21 2.88
N ASN A 207 -4.94 -2.32 2.21
CA ASN A 207 -5.90 -3.02 1.33
C ASN A 207 -7.24 -3.36 2.03
N PHE A 208 -7.22 -3.72 3.31
CA PHE A 208 -8.43 -3.99 4.09
C PHE A 208 -9.31 -2.73 4.23
N SER A 209 -8.74 -1.60 4.64
CA SER A 209 -9.50 -0.36 4.83
C SER A 209 -10.09 0.16 3.52
N MET A 210 -9.39 0.00 2.39
CA MET A 210 -9.92 0.36 1.06
C MET A 210 -11.14 -0.49 0.70
N ALA A 211 -11.06 -1.81 0.92
CA ALA A 211 -12.19 -2.70 0.74
C ALA A 211 -13.36 -2.34 1.67
N VAL A 212 -13.10 -1.94 2.93
CA VAL A 212 -14.15 -1.51 3.87
C VAL A 212 -14.81 -0.23 3.37
N ALA A 213 -14.04 0.75 2.95
CA ALA A 213 -14.54 2.02 2.43
C ALA A 213 -15.46 1.82 1.23
N HIS A 214 -15.08 0.96 0.29
CA HIS A 214 -15.89 0.68 -0.91
C HIS A 214 -17.16 -0.13 -0.58
N HIS A 215 -17.01 -1.29 0.07
CA HIS A 215 -18.13 -2.22 0.26
C HIS A 215 -19.13 -1.76 1.32
N ALA A 216 -18.70 -0.99 2.33
CA ALA A 216 -19.62 -0.42 3.31
C ALA A 216 -20.63 0.52 2.65
N VAL A 217 -20.18 1.36 1.71
CA VAL A 217 -21.05 2.28 0.97
C VAL A 217 -22.05 1.52 0.10
N GLY A 218 -21.60 0.47 -0.62
CA GLY A 218 -22.49 -0.40 -1.39
C GLY A 218 -23.58 -1.08 -0.54
N LEU A 219 -23.24 -1.44 0.69
CA LEU A 219 -24.16 -2.02 1.68
C LEU A 219 -24.94 -0.97 2.50
N LYS A 220 -24.79 0.33 2.19
CA LYS A 220 -25.44 1.45 2.89
C LYS A 220 -25.08 1.53 4.38
N ILE A 221 -23.87 1.10 4.73
CA ILE A 221 -23.28 1.21 6.06
C ILE A 221 -22.46 2.51 6.10
N PRO A 222 -22.73 3.45 7.04
CA PRO A 222 -21.89 4.63 7.21
C PRO A 222 -20.45 4.21 7.51
N VAL A 223 -19.47 4.78 6.82
CA VAL A 223 -18.05 4.42 6.97
C VAL A 223 -17.17 5.65 7.21
N PHE A 224 -16.38 5.57 8.26
CA PHE A 224 -15.40 6.58 8.67
C PHE A 224 -13.99 6.04 8.51
N VAL A 225 -13.13 6.84 7.89
CA VAL A 225 -11.74 6.48 7.61
C VAL A 225 -10.85 7.53 8.26
N ILE A 226 -10.16 7.15 9.33
CA ILE A 226 -9.25 8.04 10.07
C ILE A 226 -7.83 7.81 9.55
N MET A 227 -7.19 8.86 9.07
CA MET A 227 -5.86 8.77 8.47
C MET A 227 -4.90 9.79 9.11
N PRO A 228 -3.59 9.50 9.19
CA PRO A 228 -2.62 10.49 9.67
C PRO A 228 -2.59 11.73 8.79
N ALA A 229 -2.22 12.87 9.37
CA ALA A 229 -2.13 14.15 8.64
C ALA A 229 -1.12 14.13 7.48
N TYR A 230 -0.09 13.27 7.53
CA TYR A 230 0.90 13.12 6.47
C TYR A 230 0.46 12.22 5.29
N THR A 231 -0.73 11.62 5.37
CA THR A 231 -1.23 10.72 4.31
C THR A 231 -1.35 11.48 3.01
N SER A 232 -0.86 10.89 1.91
CA SER A 232 -0.81 11.59 0.63
C SER A 232 -2.21 11.97 0.13
N PRO A 233 -2.40 13.16 -0.47
CA PRO A 233 -3.70 13.58 -0.98
C PRO A 233 -4.37 12.60 -1.96
N PRO A 234 -3.63 11.92 -2.89
CA PRO A 234 -4.23 10.90 -3.75
C PRO A 234 -4.83 9.73 -2.98
N ARG A 235 -4.17 9.26 -1.91
CA ARG A 235 -4.70 8.20 -1.03
C ARG A 235 -6.00 8.66 -0.36
N LEU A 236 -6.01 9.85 0.23
CA LEU A 236 -7.21 10.39 0.88
C LEU A 236 -8.37 10.59 -0.11
N ARG A 237 -8.08 11.03 -1.34
CA ARG A 237 -9.08 11.19 -2.41
C ARG A 237 -9.71 9.85 -2.77
N MET A 238 -8.93 8.79 -2.94
CA MET A 238 -9.44 7.45 -3.25
C MET A 238 -10.49 6.96 -2.23
N TYR A 239 -10.25 7.14 -0.92
CA TYR A 239 -11.24 6.80 0.11
C TYR A 239 -12.53 7.64 -0.01
N ARG A 240 -12.41 8.93 -0.35
CA ARG A 240 -13.58 9.80 -0.60
C ARG A 240 -14.33 9.39 -1.86
N ASP A 241 -13.62 9.00 -2.92
CA ASP A 241 -14.20 8.54 -4.18
C ASP A 241 -14.97 7.22 -4.00
N TYR A 242 -14.57 6.38 -3.03
CA TYR A 242 -15.37 5.23 -2.59
C TYR A 242 -16.63 5.62 -1.81
N GLY A 243 -16.76 6.87 -1.37
CA GLY A 243 -17.90 7.40 -0.62
C GLY A 243 -17.70 7.40 0.90
N ALA A 244 -16.47 7.18 1.40
CA ALA A 244 -16.19 7.18 2.82
C ALA A 244 -15.94 8.58 3.40
N MET A 245 -16.30 8.77 4.67
CA MET A 245 -15.99 9.99 5.41
C MET A 245 -14.56 9.94 5.92
N VAL A 246 -13.67 10.69 5.27
CA VAL A 246 -12.24 10.71 5.60
C VAL A 246 -11.92 11.83 6.57
N ILE A 247 -11.32 11.48 7.71
CA ILE A 247 -10.86 12.42 8.74
C ILE A 247 -9.34 12.29 8.87
N SER A 248 -8.63 13.37 8.58
CA SER A 248 -7.18 13.44 8.83
C SER A 248 -6.94 13.85 10.28
N TYR A 249 -6.36 12.96 11.09
CA TYR A 249 -6.09 13.22 12.50
C TYR A 249 -4.78 12.58 12.95
N GLY A 250 -3.98 13.34 13.70
CA GLY A 250 -2.76 12.86 14.33
C GLY A 250 -1.54 12.95 13.42
N SER A 251 -0.37 12.88 14.06
CA SER A 251 0.94 12.96 13.41
C SER A 251 1.49 11.58 13.04
N THR A 252 1.01 10.54 13.73
CA THR A 252 1.41 9.14 13.54
C THR A 252 0.21 8.25 13.23
N ALA A 253 0.45 7.06 12.67
CA ALA A 253 -0.59 6.04 12.51
C ALA A 253 -1.24 5.65 13.84
N GLN A 254 -0.45 5.59 14.91
CA GLN A 254 -0.94 5.29 16.25
C GLN A 254 -1.90 6.37 16.77
N ASP A 255 -1.63 7.64 16.49
CA ASP A 255 -2.51 8.75 16.88
C ASP A 255 -3.88 8.60 16.20
N SER A 256 -3.90 8.30 14.90
CA SER A 256 -5.13 8.07 14.13
C SER A 256 -5.91 6.87 14.65
N GLN A 257 -5.24 5.76 14.96
CA GLN A 257 -5.87 4.57 15.54
C GLN A 257 -6.46 4.84 16.92
N ASN A 258 -5.73 5.53 17.79
CA ASN A 258 -6.23 5.90 19.12
C ASN A 258 -7.45 6.82 19.02
N HIS A 259 -7.42 7.78 18.10
CA HIS A 259 -8.55 8.66 17.84
C HIS A 259 -9.77 7.91 17.29
N ALA A 260 -9.56 6.98 16.36
CA ALA A 260 -10.63 6.14 15.84
C ALA A 260 -11.28 5.29 16.93
N ARG A 261 -10.49 4.67 17.82
CA ARG A 261 -11.02 3.90 18.96
C ARG A 261 -11.81 4.78 19.93
N HIS A 262 -11.36 6.01 20.14
CA HIS A 262 -12.07 7.00 20.95
C HIS A 262 -13.42 7.37 20.32
N LEU A 263 -13.43 7.75 19.04
CA LEU A 263 -14.67 8.06 18.29
C LEU A 263 -15.62 6.87 18.23
N ALA A 264 -15.10 5.65 18.04
CA ALA A 264 -15.89 4.43 18.05
C ALA A 264 -16.60 4.23 19.38
N LYS A 265 -15.90 4.44 20.50
CA LYS A 265 -16.47 4.32 21.84
C LYS A 265 -17.52 5.40 22.14
N GLU A 266 -17.26 6.64 21.73
CA GLU A 266 -18.17 7.76 21.99
C GLU A 266 -19.46 7.71 21.17
N ASN A 267 -19.36 7.34 19.89
CA ASN A 267 -20.49 7.35 18.96
C ASN A 267 -21.12 5.97 18.74
N GLY A 268 -20.50 4.91 19.30
CA GLY A 268 -20.96 3.54 19.17
C GLY A 268 -20.66 2.89 17.80
N TYR A 269 -19.70 3.43 17.04
CA TYR A 269 -19.27 2.83 15.77
C TYR A 269 -18.58 1.48 15.98
N LEU A 270 -18.66 0.61 14.99
CA LEU A 270 -17.90 -0.63 14.96
C LEU A 270 -16.49 -0.34 14.43
N CYS A 271 -15.49 -0.39 15.30
CA CYS A 271 -14.09 -0.30 14.89
C CYS A 271 -13.70 -1.60 14.18
N LEU A 272 -13.34 -1.51 12.91
CA LEU A 272 -12.85 -2.63 12.12
C LEU A 272 -11.34 -2.53 12.00
N GLU A 273 -10.66 -3.61 12.33
CA GLU A 273 -9.26 -3.85 12.04
C GLU A 273 -9.21 -5.18 11.29
N GLU A 274 -8.20 -5.37 10.44
CA GLU A 274 -8.00 -6.68 9.82
C GLU A 274 -7.72 -7.69 10.93
N ASP A 275 -8.48 -8.78 11.01
CA ASP A 275 -8.42 -9.78 12.08
C ASP A 275 -8.50 -11.22 11.56
N ASP A 276 -8.36 -12.19 12.46
CA ASP A 276 -8.43 -13.62 12.16
C ASP A 276 -9.83 -14.21 12.40
N SER A 277 -10.88 -13.40 12.22
CA SER A 277 -12.25 -13.87 12.34
C SER A 277 -12.58 -14.90 11.26
N VAL A 278 -13.30 -15.96 11.65
CA VAL A 278 -13.69 -17.07 10.76
C VAL A 278 -14.47 -16.55 9.55
N VAL A 279 -15.34 -15.56 9.76
CA VAL A 279 -16.12 -14.92 8.69
C VAL A 279 -15.18 -14.25 7.67
N TYR A 280 -14.24 -13.42 8.11
CA TYR A 280 -13.30 -12.77 7.20
C TYR A 280 -12.46 -13.80 6.42
N LEU A 281 -11.93 -14.82 7.11
CA LEU A 281 -11.15 -15.89 6.50
C LEU A 281 -11.97 -16.74 5.50
N ALA A 282 -13.26 -16.96 5.76
CA ALA A 282 -14.15 -17.68 4.86
C ALA A 282 -14.32 -16.94 3.52
N GLY A 283 -14.48 -15.61 3.57
CA GLY A 283 -14.51 -14.77 2.37
C GLY A 283 -13.22 -14.86 1.57
N LEU A 284 -12.05 -14.79 2.23
CA LEU A 284 -10.75 -14.98 1.57
C LEU A 284 -10.58 -16.41 1.01
N GLY A 285 -11.13 -17.43 1.67
CA GLY A 285 -11.05 -18.82 1.23
C GLY A 285 -11.78 -19.13 -0.07
N THR A 286 -12.69 -18.24 -0.50
CA THR A 286 -13.34 -18.37 -1.81
C THR A 286 -12.35 -18.37 -2.98
N VAL A 287 -11.15 -17.79 -2.79
CA VAL A 287 -10.03 -17.88 -3.76
C VAL A 287 -9.66 -19.33 -4.04
N GLY A 288 -9.52 -20.15 -2.99
CA GLY A 288 -9.15 -21.56 -3.14
C GLY A 288 -10.23 -22.39 -3.83
N LYS A 289 -11.51 -22.08 -3.56
CA LYS A 289 -12.64 -22.71 -4.28
C LYS A 289 -12.59 -22.38 -5.76
N GLU A 290 -12.39 -21.11 -6.12
CA GLU A 290 -12.32 -20.69 -7.52
C GLU A 290 -11.09 -21.26 -8.23
N LEU A 291 -9.93 -21.32 -7.57
CA LEU A 291 -8.71 -21.93 -8.11
C LEU A 291 -8.94 -23.39 -8.51
N HIS A 292 -9.57 -24.18 -7.63
CA HIS A 292 -9.88 -25.58 -7.90
C HIS A 292 -10.87 -25.75 -9.08
N GLU A 293 -11.86 -24.86 -9.17
CA GLU A 293 -12.85 -24.87 -10.26
C GLU A 293 -12.26 -24.42 -11.61
N GLN A 294 -11.36 -23.42 -11.61
CA GLN A 294 -10.85 -22.77 -12.82
C GLN A 294 -9.63 -23.48 -13.41
N VAL A 295 -8.83 -24.19 -12.60
CA VAL A 295 -7.60 -24.85 -13.04
C VAL A 295 -7.72 -26.37 -12.87
N PRO A 296 -8.06 -27.12 -13.94
CA PRO A 296 -8.19 -28.57 -13.83
C PRO A 296 -6.82 -29.20 -13.56
N LYS A 297 -6.78 -30.31 -12.80
CA LYS A 297 -5.53 -31.06 -12.48
C LYS A 297 -4.41 -30.18 -11.91
N LEU A 298 -4.77 -29.23 -11.05
CA LEU A 298 -3.83 -28.37 -10.34
C LEU A 298 -2.95 -29.20 -9.41
N ASP A 299 -1.62 -29.00 -9.45
CA ASP A 299 -0.66 -29.74 -8.61
C ASP A 299 -0.26 -28.91 -7.38
N ALA A 300 -0.12 -27.60 -7.53
CA ALA A 300 0.28 -26.71 -6.44
C ALA A 300 -0.34 -25.31 -6.56
N VAL A 301 -0.51 -24.66 -5.41
CA VAL A 301 -0.91 -23.25 -5.27
C VAL A 301 0.15 -22.52 -4.48
N ILE A 302 0.62 -21.40 -5.02
CA ILE A 302 1.53 -20.48 -4.35
C ILE A 302 0.73 -19.24 -3.93
N VAL A 303 0.69 -18.95 -2.64
CA VAL A 303 -0.12 -17.88 -2.06
C VAL A 303 0.77 -16.96 -1.21
N PRO A 304 0.66 -15.63 -1.37
CA PRO A 304 1.36 -14.72 -0.47
C PRO A 304 0.82 -14.85 0.96
N ALA A 305 1.75 -14.79 1.91
CA ALA A 305 1.55 -14.78 3.34
C ALA A 305 1.85 -13.36 3.87
N GLY A 306 1.11 -12.37 3.36
CA GLY A 306 1.19 -10.98 3.82
C GLY A 306 0.34 -10.73 5.06
N GLY A 307 0.76 -9.76 5.90
CA GLY A 307 0.07 -9.37 7.14
C GLY A 307 -0.28 -10.57 8.02
N GLN A 308 -1.57 -10.80 8.25
CA GLN A 308 -2.07 -11.93 9.05
C GLN A 308 -2.14 -13.27 8.31
N SER A 309 -1.60 -13.39 7.09
CA SER A 309 -1.62 -14.61 6.27
C SER A 309 -3.03 -15.18 5.99
N GLY A 310 -4.07 -14.36 6.09
CA GLY A 310 -5.47 -14.78 5.95
C GLY A 310 -5.79 -15.39 4.58
N VAL A 311 -5.20 -14.84 3.52
CA VAL A 311 -5.37 -15.34 2.13
C VAL A 311 -4.80 -16.74 2.00
N LEU A 312 -3.60 -16.97 2.55
CA LEU A 312 -2.94 -18.28 2.56
C LEU A 312 -3.81 -19.33 3.27
N VAL A 313 -4.25 -19.05 4.50
CA VAL A 313 -4.97 -20.05 5.30
C VAL A 313 -6.39 -20.30 4.80
N GLY A 314 -7.09 -19.25 4.34
CA GLY A 314 -8.40 -19.41 3.70
C GLY A 314 -8.30 -20.24 2.41
N THR A 315 -7.30 -19.93 1.58
CA THR A 315 -7.04 -20.70 0.35
C THR A 315 -6.67 -22.15 0.67
N ALA A 316 -5.82 -22.37 1.67
CA ALA A 316 -5.42 -23.70 2.12
C ALA A 316 -6.63 -24.53 2.59
N ALA A 317 -7.53 -23.93 3.38
CA ALA A 317 -8.73 -24.60 3.86
C ALA A 317 -9.63 -25.09 2.72
N ALA A 318 -9.88 -24.24 1.72
CA ALA A 318 -10.67 -24.63 0.56
C ALA A 318 -9.97 -25.72 -0.28
N ILE A 319 -8.69 -25.52 -0.60
CA ILE A 319 -7.92 -26.45 -1.44
C ILE A 319 -7.78 -27.82 -0.78
N LYS A 320 -7.43 -27.87 0.50
CA LYS A 320 -7.24 -29.15 1.22
C LYS A 320 -8.54 -29.91 1.43
N HIS A 321 -9.67 -29.21 1.56
CA HIS A 321 -10.98 -29.85 1.57
C HIS A 321 -11.33 -30.47 0.21
N LEU A 322 -11.17 -29.70 -0.87
CA LEU A 322 -11.56 -30.12 -2.22
C LEU A 322 -10.64 -31.20 -2.80
N ASN A 323 -9.32 -31.04 -2.61
CA ASN A 323 -8.33 -32.02 -3.01
C ASN A 323 -7.06 -31.91 -2.13
N PRO A 324 -6.90 -32.78 -1.12
CA PRO A 324 -5.77 -32.71 -0.20
C PRO A 324 -4.40 -32.98 -0.85
N ARG A 325 -4.36 -33.52 -2.07
CA ARG A 325 -3.12 -33.81 -2.80
C ARG A 325 -2.47 -32.57 -3.41
N ILE A 326 -3.23 -31.47 -3.56
CA ILE A 326 -2.69 -30.21 -4.07
C ILE A 326 -1.78 -29.61 -3.00
N SER A 327 -0.56 -29.25 -3.39
CA SER A 327 0.38 -28.60 -2.47
C SER A 327 0.03 -27.11 -2.31
N VAL A 328 -0.02 -26.62 -1.07
CA VAL A 328 -0.27 -25.22 -0.74
C VAL A 328 1.00 -24.63 -0.14
N ILE A 329 1.55 -23.64 -0.84
CA ILE A 329 2.84 -23.03 -0.54
C ILE A 329 2.62 -21.57 -0.18
N GLY A 330 2.96 -21.20 1.05
CA GLY A 330 3.01 -19.82 1.51
C GLY A 330 4.33 -19.16 1.14
N VAL A 331 4.27 -17.89 0.73
CA VAL A 331 5.46 -17.07 0.51
C VAL A 331 5.40 -15.84 1.40
N GLU A 332 6.45 -15.53 2.13
CA GLU A 332 6.60 -14.31 2.94
C GLU A 332 7.90 -13.56 2.55
N PRO A 333 8.04 -12.26 2.81
CA PRO A 333 9.31 -11.58 2.60
C PRO A 333 10.32 -11.96 3.69
N GLU A 334 11.61 -12.07 3.34
CA GLU A 334 12.70 -12.30 4.31
C GLU A 334 12.81 -11.20 5.36
N GLU A 335 12.35 -9.99 5.02
CA GLU A 335 12.31 -8.84 5.88
C GLU A 335 11.27 -8.94 7.01
N PHE A 336 10.21 -9.74 6.81
CA PHE A 336 9.11 -9.98 7.76
C PHE A 336 8.72 -11.47 7.82
N PRO A 337 9.57 -12.35 8.38
CA PRO A 337 9.33 -13.78 8.39
C PRO A 337 8.33 -14.23 9.49
N LEU A 338 7.18 -13.55 9.58
CA LEU A 338 6.26 -13.65 10.70
C LEU A 338 5.64 -15.05 10.85
N LEU A 339 5.16 -15.62 9.75
CA LEU A 339 4.49 -16.92 9.76
C LEU A 339 5.51 -18.04 9.97
N LEU A 340 6.65 -17.99 9.27
CA LEU A 340 7.68 -19.02 9.39
C LEU A 340 8.29 -19.05 10.80
N GLN A 341 8.50 -17.90 11.43
CA GLN A 341 8.93 -17.85 12.83
C GLN A 341 7.86 -18.40 13.77
N SER A 342 6.60 -17.99 13.60
CA SER A 342 5.49 -18.48 14.43
C SER A 342 5.26 -20.00 14.31
N LEU A 343 5.48 -20.56 13.11
CA LEU A 343 5.44 -22.01 12.87
C LEU A 343 6.61 -22.73 13.56
N LYS A 344 7.82 -22.13 13.55
CA LYS A 344 9.01 -22.71 14.20
C LYS A 344 8.91 -22.70 15.73
N THR A 345 8.42 -21.61 16.31
CA THR A 345 8.31 -21.45 17.78
C THR A 345 7.03 -22.04 18.34
N ASP A 346 6.13 -22.53 17.47
CA ASP A 346 4.78 -23.00 17.80
C ASP A 346 3.90 -21.92 18.48
N SER A 347 4.33 -20.65 18.48
CA SER A 347 3.74 -19.54 19.23
C SER A 347 3.46 -18.33 18.35
N LEU A 348 2.58 -17.45 18.81
CA LEU A 348 2.33 -16.17 18.12
C LEU A 348 3.53 -15.25 18.36
N VAL A 349 4.24 -14.95 17.27
CA VAL A 349 5.29 -13.93 17.27
C VAL A 349 4.63 -12.60 16.90
N SER A 350 4.96 -11.55 17.66
CA SER A 350 4.66 -10.15 17.32
C SER A 350 5.97 -9.42 17.03
N ASP A 351 5.92 -8.42 16.16
CA ASP A 351 7.03 -7.49 15.88
C ASP A 351 8.34 -8.15 15.39
N PHE A 352 8.33 -8.64 14.15
CA PHE A 352 9.53 -9.14 13.48
C PHE A 352 9.79 -8.35 12.18
N SER A 353 10.58 -7.29 12.27
CA SER A 353 11.00 -6.47 11.12
C SER A 353 12.50 -6.27 11.14
N HIS A 354 13.17 -6.68 10.07
CA HIS A 354 14.60 -6.44 9.87
C HIS A 354 14.90 -5.33 8.85
N THR A 355 13.88 -4.67 8.30
CA THR A 355 14.06 -3.76 7.16
C THR A 355 14.08 -2.28 7.51
N THR A 356 14.83 -1.52 6.70
CA THR A 356 14.80 -0.06 6.63
C THR A 356 13.73 0.45 5.65
N ASN A 357 13.24 -0.38 4.72
CA ASN A 357 12.32 0.02 3.64
C ASN A 357 10.85 -0.06 4.04
N LYS A 358 10.46 0.72 5.05
CA LYS A 358 9.08 0.74 5.59
C LYS A 358 8.01 1.09 4.55
N LYS A 359 8.36 1.87 3.50
CA LYS A 359 7.41 2.25 2.44
C LYS A 359 7.00 1.05 1.57
N LEU A 360 7.95 0.20 1.19
CA LEU A 360 7.73 -0.96 0.31
C LEU A 360 6.90 -2.06 0.98
N TYR A 361 7.08 -2.21 2.29
CA TYR A 361 6.45 -3.26 3.08
C TYR A 361 5.37 -2.73 4.04
N ARG A 362 4.77 -1.57 3.72
CA ARG A 362 3.77 -0.92 4.59
C ARG A 362 2.65 -1.88 4.99
N ASP A 363 2.12 -2.65 4.04
CA ASP A 363 1.02 -3.59 4.26
C ASP A 363 1.40 -4.81 5.13
N PHE A 364 2.69 -5.08 5.32
CA PHE A 364 3.20 -6.20 6.12
C PHE A 364 3.46 -5.80 7.58
N MET A 365 3.53 -4.50 7.89
CA MET A 365 3.88 -4.02 9.23
C MET A 365 2.76 -4.16 10.28
N GLN A 366 1.69 -4.91 9.99
CA GLN A 366 0.61 -5.16 10.95
C GLN A 366 1.09 -6.02 12.13
N HIS A 367 0.52 -5.76 13.32
CA HIS A 367 1.17 -6.01 14.61
C HIS A 367 1.09 -7.44 15.18
N SER A 368 0.37 -8.39 14.59
CA SER A 368 0.42 -9.80 15.07
C SER A 368 -0.23 -10.79 14.11
N LEU A 369 0.34 -12.01 14.06
CA LEU A 369 -0.32 -13.16 13.45
C LEU A 369 -1.54 -13.58 14.30
N GLY A 370 -2.62 -14.00 13.66
CA GLY A 370 -3.81 -14.53 14.33
C GLY A 370 -3.63 -15.94 14.88
N ALA A 371 -4.35 -16.27 15.95
CA ALA A 371 -4.35 -17.61 16.55
C ALA A 371 -5.00 -18.64 15.62
N HIS A 372 -6.12 -18.30 14.97
CA HIS A 372 -6.77 -19.19 14.01
C HIS A 372 -5.90 -19.42 12.79
N THR A 373 -5.28 -18.35 12.27
CA THR A 373 -4.34 -18.44 11.16
C THR A 373 -3.21 -19.41 11.47
N LEU A 374 -2.54 -19.27 12.62
CA LEU A 374 -1.43 -20.15 12.97
C LEU A 374 -1.87 -21.63 13.05
N GLN A 375 -3.04 -21.90 13.64
CA GLN A 375 -3.57 -23.27 13.75
C GLN A 375 -3.90 -23.87 12.38
N ILE A 376 -4.55 -23.11 11.50
CA ILE A 376 -4.90 -23.56 10.15
C ILE A 376 -3.63 -23.78 9.33
N ALA A 377 -2.68 -22.84 9.40
CA ALA A 377 -1.40 -22.93 8.70
C ALA A 377 -0.65 -24.21 9.07
N LYS A 378 -0.50 -24.52 10.36
CA LYS A 378 0.15 -25.75 10.84
C LYS A 378 -0.47 -27.03 10.28
N LYS A 379 -1.78 -27.03 10.06
CA LYS A 379 -2.52 -28.22 9.61
C LYS A 379 -2.61 -28.35 8.09
N MET A 380 -2.67 -27.24 7.36
CA MET A 380 -3.13 -27.22 5.97
C MET A 380 -2.12 -26.65 4.97
N VAL A 381 -1.09 -25.93 5.43
CA VAL A 381 -0.04 -25.38 4.56
C VAL A 381 1.14 -26.35 4.54
N ASP A 382 1.56 -26.79 3.35
CA ASP A 382 2.61 -27.80 3.21
C ASP A 382 4.01 -27.21 3.33
N LYS A 383 4.18 -25.96 2.90
CA LYS A 383 5.48 -25.28 2.88
C LYS A 383 5.30 -23.78 3.01
N VAL A 384 6.18 -23.14 3.77
CA VAL A 384 6.34 -21.67 3.79
C VAL A 384 7.77 -21.35 3.38
N ILE A 385 7.95 -20.40 2.47
CA ILE A 385 9.25 -19.95 1.98
C ILE A 385 9.37 -18.43 2.08
N SER A 386 10.60 -17.97 2.23
CA SER A 386 10.92 -16.55 2.29
C SER A 386 11.58 -16.08 0.99
N VAL A 387 11.19 -14.90 0.51
CA VAL A 387 11.78 -14.27 -0.69
C VAL A 387 12.49 -12.97 -0.33
N ARG A 388 13.62 -12.69 -0.99
CA ARG A 388 14.37 -11.44 -0.80
C ARG A 388 13.68 -10.30 -1.52
N GLU A 389 13.84 -9.08 -1.01
CA GLU A 389 13.40 -7.85 -1.69
C GLU A 389 13.83 -7.81 -3.17
N LYS A 390 15.09 -8.18 -3.47
CA LYS A 390 15.58 -8.17 -4.86
C LYS A 390 14.83 -9.13 -5.79
N ASP A 391 14.44 -10.31 -5.29
CA ASP A 391 13.72 -11.30 -6.10
C ASP A 391 12.28 -10.82 -6.33
N ASN A 392 11.71 -10.11 -5.34
CA ASN A 392 10.40 -9.47 -5.44
C ASN A 392 10.38 -8.34 -6.47
N LEU A 393 11.36 -7.42 -6.43
CA LEU A 393 11.47 -6.31 -7.39
C LEU A 393 11.61 -6.82 -8.83
N VAL A 394 12.42 -7.86 -9.06
CA VAL A 394 12.54 -8.46 -10.40
C VAL A 394 11.24 -9.16 -10.79
N ALA A 395 10.52 -9.80 -9.85
CA ALA A 395 9.21 -10.38 -10.14
C ALA A 395 8.17 -9.33 -10.55
N MET A 396 8.16 -8.15 -9.91
CA MET A 396 7.31 -7.02 -10.31
C MET A 396 7.61 -6.59 -11.76
N LEU A 397 8.89 -6.47 -12.10
CA LEU A 397 9.32 -6.18 -13.48
C LEU A 397 8.80 -7.23 -14.48
N ARG A 398 8.90 -8.53 -14.13
CA ARG A 398 8.39 -9.62 -14.98
C ARG A 398 6.86 -9.59 -15.12
N MET A 399 6.12 -9.23 -14.08
CA MET A 399 4.67 -9.03 -14.19
C MET A 399 4.33 -7.91 -15.17
N GLN A 400 5.08 -6.82 -15.17
CA GLN A 400 4.88 -5.72 -16.11
C GLN A 400 5.24 -6.12 -17.55
N GLU A 401 6.32 -6.86 -17.76
CA GLU A 401 6.79 -7.26 -19.09
C GLU A 401 5.88 -8.31 -19.76
N TYR A 402 5.43 -9.31 -19.00
CA TYR A 402 4.74 -10.47 -19.56
C TYR A 402 3.24 -10.48 -19.36
N GLU A 403 2.75 -9.83 -18.30
CA GLU A 403 1.32 -9.74 -17.96
C GLU A 403 0.76 -8.32 -18.13
N HIS A 404 1.62 -7.35 -18.46
CA HIS A 404 1.26 -5.95 -18.67
C HIS A 404 0.53 -5.33 -17.47
N THR A 405 0.94 -5.72 -16.27
CA THR A 405 0.34 -5.25 -15.03
C THR A 405 1.42 -4.85 -14.03
N THR A 406 1.20 -3.73 -13.34
CA THR A 406 2.00 -3.33 -12.20
C THR A 406 1.36 -3.93 -10.95
N VAL A 407 2.10 -4.77 -10.23
CA VAL A 407 1.66 -5.34 -8.96
C VAL A 407 2.43 -4.70 -7.80
N ASP A 408 1.87 -4.78 -6.60
CA ASP A 408 2.62 -4.44 -5.39
C ASP A 408 3.48 -5.62 -4.91
N THR A 409 4.18 -5.40 -3.80
CA THR A 409 5.07 -6.39 -3.19
C THR A 409 4.34 -7.70 -2.90
N GLU A 410 3.13 -7.67 -2.33
CA GLU A 410 2.36 -8.87 -1.98
C GLU A 410 1.95 -9.65 -3.23
N GLY A 411 1.47 -8.94 -4.26
CA GLY A 411 1.10 -9.52 -5.54
C GLY A 411 2.26 -10.19 -6.30
N ALA A 412 3.49 -9.70 -6.12
CA ALA A 412 4.68 -10.24 -6.80
C ALA A 412 5.31 -11.48 -6.11
N MET A 413 5.05 -11.69 -4.82
CA MET A 413 5.78 -12.68 -4.00
C MET A 413 5.71 -14.11 -4.55
N GLY A 414 4.54 -14.53 -5.01
CA GLY A 414 4.38 -15.88 -5.54
C GLY A 414 5.24 -16.14 -6.79
N LEU A 415 5.40 -15.13 -7.65
CA LEU A 415 6.31 -15.21 -8.79
C LEU A 415 7.78 -15.08 -8.35
N ALA A 416 8.08 -14.25 -7.36
CA ALA A 416 9.42 -14.08 -6.82
C ALA A 416 10.01 -15.41 -6.31
N ALA A 417 9.20 -16.24 -5.66
CA ALA A 417 9.58 -17.59 -5.22
C ALA A 417 10.00 -18.52 -6.38
N ILE A 418 9.26 -18.46 -7.50
CA ILE A 418 9.59 -19.22 -8.71
C ILE A 418 10.88 -18.70 -9.32
N LEU A 419 11.01 -17.38 -9.46
CA LEU A 419 12.17 -16.71 -10.06
C LEU A 419 13.46 -16.98 -9.27
N ALA A 420 13.38 -16.97 -7.95
CA ALA A 420 14.48 -17.28 -7.04
C ALA A 420 14.94 -18.75 -7.12
N GLY A 421 14.22 -19.62 -7.85
CA GLY A 421 14.56 -21.03 -8.00
C GLY A 421 14.31 -21.88 -6.75
N GLN A 422 13.48 -21.40 -5.82
CA GLN A 422 13.22 -22.06 -4.53
C GLN A 422 12.21 -23.22 -4.61
N LEU A 423 11.60 -23.40 -5.79
CA LEU A 423 10.55 -24.40 -6.07
C LEU A 423 10.91 -25.32 -7.26
N PRO A 424 12.09 -25.97 -7.27
CA PRO A 424 12.52 -26.79 -8.41
C PRO A 424 11.64 -28.03 -8.62
N ASP A 425 10.99 -28.51 -7.56
CA ASP A 425 10.08 -29.65 -7.53
C ASP A 425 8.74 -29.39 -8.23
N LEU A 426 8.47 -28.14 -8.62
CA LEU A 426 7.30 -27.75 -9.40
C LEU A 426 7.54 -27.72 -10.92
N LYS A 427 8.77 -27.98 -11.39
CA LYS A 427 9.06 -28.07 -12.82
C LYS A 427 8.21 -29.16 -13.48
N GLY A 428 7.62 -28.83 -14.63
CA GLY A 428 6.69 -29.69 -15.38
C GLY A 428 5.30 -29.84 -14.77
N LYS A 429 5.02 -29.21 -13.62
CA LYS A 429 3.71 -29.28 -12.94
C LYS A 429 2.84 -28.08 -13.26
N ARG A 430 1.54 -28.22 -12.96
CA ARG A 430 0.54 -27.16 -13.05
C ARG A 430 0.44 -26.41 -11.74
N VAL A 431 0.80 -25.13 -11.78
CA VAL A 431 0.95 -24.28 -10.61
C VAL A 431 0.06 -23.05 -10.75
N ALA A 432 -0.77 -22.77 -9.74
CA ALA A 432 -1.49 -21.52 -9.66
C ALA A 432 -0.76 -20.56 -8.70
N VAL A 433 -0.59 -19.31 -9.12
CA VAL A 433 -0.01 -18.23 -8.31
C VAL A 433 -1.09 -17.21 -8.03
N VAL A 434 -1.34 -16.93 -6.75
CA VAL A 434 -2.27 -15.88 -6.33
C VAL A 434 -1.57 -14.53 -6.42
N VAL A 435 -2.06 -13.67 -7.32
CA VAL A 435 -1.60 -12.28 -7.46
C VAL A 435 -2.60 -11.42 -6.68
N SER A 436 -2.33 -11.23 -5.38
CA SER A 436 -3.28 -10.72 -4.39
C SER A 436 -3.70 -9.27 -4.60
N SER A 437 -2.79 -8.41 -5.08
CA SER A 437 -2.98 -6.96 -5.04
C SER A 437 -2.06 -6.19 -6.00
N ALA A 438 -2.46 -4.96 -6.31
CA ALA A 438 -1.75 -4.02 -7.18
C ALA A 438 -1.80 -2.57 -6.68
N ASN A 439 -1.90 -2.38 -5.36
CA ASN A 439 -2.15 -1.06 -4.76
C ASN A 439 -0.85 -0.37 -4.34
N MET A 440 -0.13 0.15 -5.33
CA MET A 440 1.15 0.79 -5.12
C MET A 440 1.15 2.24 -5.61
N GLU A 441 1.74 3.14 -4.83
CA GLU A 441 1.89 4.54 -5.21
C GLU A 441 2.83 4.67 -6.43
N LEU A 442 2.46 5.50 -7.40
CA LEU A 442 3.18 5.60 -8.68
C LEU A 442 4.66 6.00 -8.52
N GLU A 443 4.96 6.86 -7.54
CA GLU A 443 6.34 7.24 -7.22
C GLU A 443 7.16 6.02 -6.76
N LEU A 444 6.58 5.19 -5.90
CA LEU A 444 7.21 3.97 -5.42
C LEU A 444 7.36 2.92 -6.53
N VAL A 445 6.38 2.85 -7.44
CA VAL A 445 6.48 2.00 -8.65
C VAL A 445 7.70 2.40 -9.48
N ARG A 446 7.93 3.70 -9.70
CA ARG A 446 9.10 4.19 -10.46
C ARG A 446 10.40 3.79 -9.79
N GLU A 447 10.54 4.05 -8.49
CA GLU A 447 11.73 3.65 -7.70
C GLU A 447 11.98 2.14 -7.77
N CYS A 448 10.92 1.33 -7.70
CA CYS A 448 11.01 -0.12 -7.77
C CYS A 448 11.44 -0.61 -9.15
N ILE A 449 10.92 -0.03 -10.23
CA ILE A 449 11.30 -0.37 -11.60
C ILE A 449 12.76 0.00 -11.86
N ASP A 450 13.19 1.21 -11.47
CA ASP A 450 14.57 1.66 -11.64
C ASP A 450 15.55 0.70 -10.93
N ARG A 451 15.20 0.28 -9.70
CA ARG A 451 15.99 -0.70 -8.96
C ARG A 451 15.92 -2.10 -9.56
N ALA A 452 14.76 -2.53 -10.04
CA ALA A 452 14.62 -3.83 -10.69
C ALA A 452 15.46 -3.92 -11.98
N LEU A 453 15.53 -2.85 -12.77
CA LEU A 453 16.36 -2.79 -13.98
C LEU A 453 17.85 -2.93 -13.68
N VAL A 454 18.32 -2.38 -12.55
CA VAL A 454 19.69 -2.57 -12.07
C VAL A 454 19.91 -4.02 -11.61
N LEU A 455 18.97 -4.58 -10.86
CA LEU A 455 19.05 -5.97 -10.38
C LEU A 455 18.96 -7.00 -11.50
N ASP A 456 18.31 -6.65 -12.61
CA ASP A 456 18.17 -7.47 -13.82
C ASP A 456 19.34 -7.30 -14.81
N ASP A 457 20.43 -6.65 -14.40
CA ASP A 457 21.63 -6.38 -15.20
C ASP A 457 21.37 -5.52 -16.47
N ARG A 458 20.19 -4.88 -16.60
CA ARG A 458 19.78 -4.06 -17.77
C ARG A 458 20.18 -2.60 -17.65
N VAL A 459 20.28 -2.09 -16.44
CA VAL A 459 20.84 -0.77 -16.18
C VAL A 459 22.05 -0.94 -15.28
N SER A 460 23.11 -0.19 -15.54
CA SER A 460 24.25 -0.14 -14.64
C SER A 460 24.63 1.28 -14.30
N HIS A 461 25.06 1.44 -13.05
CA HIS A 461 25.49 2.69 -12.50
C HIS A 461 26.94 2.55 -12.02
N PHE A 462 27.81 3.44 -12.48
CA PHE A 462 29.20 3.46 -12.02
C PHE A 462 29.75 4.87 -11.91
N ASN A 463 30.76 5.02 -11.08
CA ASN A 463 31.56 6.22 -10.95
C ASN A 463 32.98 5.91 -11.39
N VAL A 464 33.59 6.84 -12.09
CA VAL A 464 34.99 6.78 -12.48
C VAL A 464 35.65 8.12 -12.22
N GLN A 465 36.89 8.10 -11.74
CA GLN A 465 37.71 9.32 -11.69
C GLN A 465 38.48 9.46 -12.99
N LEU A 466 38.28 10.58 -13.68
CA LEU A 466 39.00 10.96 -14.87
C LEU A 466 40.01 12.07 -14.55
N GLY A 467 41.01 12.23 -15.40
CA GLY A 467 41.82 13.45 -15.42
C GLY A 467 40.98 14.64 -15.90
N ASP A 468 41.40 15.86 -15.54
CA ASP A 468 40.76 17.11 -15.99
C ASP A 468 41.24 17.55 -17.40
N GLY A 469 41.75 16.61 -18.20
CA GLY A 469 42.16 16.87 -19.58
C GLY A 469 40.96 16.89 -20.54
N PRO A 470 40.95 17.75 -21.58
CA PRO A 470 39.81 17.90 -22.49
C PRO A 470 39.45 16.61 -23.25
N GLY A 471 40.36 15.63 -23.34
CA GLY A 471 40.14 14.37 -24.05
C GLY A 471 39.68 13.20 -23.17
N ASP A 472 39.74 13.30 -21.84
CA ASP A 472 39.53 12.11 -20.98
C ASP A 472 38.06 11.69 -20.92
N MET A 473 37.15 12.65 -20.89
CA MET A 473 35.72 12.39 -21.06
C MET A 473 35.41 11.76 -22.44
N ALA A 474 36.01 12.31 -23.51
CA ALA A 474 35.80 11.79 -24.85
C ALA A 474 36.28 10.33 -24.99
N LYS A 475 37.36 9.93 -24.31
CA LYS A 475 37.81 8.53 -24.28
C LYS A 475 36.77 7.62 -23.63
N LEU A 476 36.22 8.02 -22.47
CA LEU A 476 35.17 7.26 -21.80
C LEU A 476 33.94 7.07 -22.69
N LEU A 477 33.43 8.17 -23.27
CA LEU A 477 32.27 8.13 -24.16
C LEU A 477 32.51 7.28 -25.41
N ASN A 478 33.72 7.33 -25.97
CA ASN A 478 34.10 6.46 -27.10
C ASN A 478 34.11 4.98 -26.72
N ILE A 479 34.52 4.63 -25.50
CA ILE A 479 34.45 3.23 -25.01
C ILE A 479 32.99 2.81 -24.90
N LEU A 480 32.14 3.61 -24.25
CA LEU A 480 30.71 3.29 -24.12
C LEU A 480 30.03 3.15 -25.49
N ALA A 481 30.36 4.00 -26.45
CA ALA A 481 29.85 3.91 -27.81
C ALA A 481 30.33 2.65 -28.54
N ARG A 482 31.59 2.23 -28.37
CA ARG A 482 32.13 1.00 -28.96
C ARG A 482 31.48 -0.26 -28.40
N GLU A 483 31.13 -0.24 -27.13
CA GLU A 483 30.41 -1.32 -26.44
C GLU A 483 28.91 -1.36 -26.83
N ASP A 484 28.43 -0.43 -27.67
CA ASP A 484 27.03 -0.30 -28.10
C ASP A 484 26.06 -0.21 -26.90
N VAL A 485 26.46 0.60 -25.92
CA VAL A 485 25.73 0.86 -24.68
C VAL A 485 25.05 2.22 -24.77
N ARG A 486 23.79 2.29 -24.35
CA ARG A 486 23.05 3.55 -24.37
C ARG A 486 23.30 4.33 -23.08
N LEU A 487 23.82 5.55 -23.21
CA LEU A 487 23.99 6.45 -22.07
C LEU A 487 22.64 7.06 -21.68
N LEU A 488 22.18 6.81 -20.45
CA LEU A 488 20.94 7.38 -19.91
C LEU A 488 21.20 8.71 -19.19
N ASP A 489 22.25 8.75 -18.37
CA ASP A 489 22.64 9.93 -17.63
C ASP A 489 24.17 9.99 -17.44
N ILE A 490 24.70 11.21 -17.36
CA ILE A 490 26.10 11.47 -17.06
C ILE A 490 26.23 12.74 -16.20
N CYS A 491 26.77 12.58 -15.00
CA CYS A 491 27.03 13.68 -14.09
C CYS A 491 28.54 13.87 -13.91
N HIS A 492 29.01 15.07 -14.24
CA HIS A 492 30.41 15.45 -14.09
C HIS A 492 30.55 16.39 -12.88
N ARG A 493 31.12 15.87 -11.78
CA ARG A 493 31.29 16.60 -10.52
C ARG A 493 32.75 16.86 -10.20
N ARG A 494 33.12 18.14 -10.10
CA ARG A 494 34.42 18.57 -9.57
C ARG A 494 34.30 18.68 -8.05
N TYR A 495 34.94 17.77 -7.32
CA TYR A 495 35.09 17.92 -5.88
C TYR A 495 36.19 18.95 -5.61
N SER A 496 35.83 20.06 -4.97
CA SER A 496 36.81 21.03 -4.45
C SER A 496 37.38 20.52 -3.11
N ASP A 497 37.94 19.31 -3.10
CA ASP A 497 38.73 18.84 -1.96
C ASP A 497 40.19 19.22 -2.19
N ARG A 498 40.84 19.82 -1.18
CA ARG A 498 42.15 20.48 -1.28
C ARG A 498 43.33 19.55 -1.65
N VAL A 499 43.08 18.27 -1.94
CA VAL A 499 44.10 17.22 -2.07
C VAL A 499 44.29 16.72 -3.51
N ASP A 500 43.30 16.85 -4.41
CA ASP A 500 43.37 16.37 -5.81
C ASP A 500 42.79 17.42 -6.80
N LEU A 501 43.58 18.46 -7.11
CA LEU A 501 43.14 19.65 -7.86
C LEU A 501 42.79 19.41 -9.35
N PHE A 502 43.07 18.23 -9.92
CA PHE A 502 42.92 17.94 -11.36
C PHE A 502 42.23 16.60 -11.64
N LYS A 503 41.43 16.10 -10.70
CA LYS A 503 40.60 14.90 -10.90
C LYS A 503 39.13 15.28 -10.89
N VAL A 504 38.40 14.65 -11.80
CA VAL A 504 36.94 14.81 -11.87
C VAL A 504 36.28 13.47 -11.65
N GLN A 505 35.25 13.45 -10.80
CA GLN A 505 34.39 12.29 -10.69
C GLN A 505 33.28 12.36 -11.73
N VAL A 506 33.18 11.32 -12.55
CA VAL A 506 32.12 11.14 -13.52
C VAL A 506 31.26 9.98 -13.07
N GLU A 507 29.97 10.26 -12.94
CA GLU A 507 28.93 9.30 -12.61
C GLU A 507 28.14 9.01 -13.89
N CYS A 508 27.98 7.74 -14.26
CA CYS A 508 27.33 7.32 -15.49
C CYS A 508 26.23 6.31 -15.19
N VAL A 509 25.05 6.56 -15.76
CA VAL A 509 23.95 5.60 -15.80
C VAL A 509 23.80 5.13 -17.24
N VAL A 510 23.89 3.82 -17.44
CA VAL A 510 23.88 3.21 -18.77
C VAL A 510 22.85 2.10 -18.89
N GLU A 511 22.19 2.03 -20.04
CA GLU A 511 21.27 0.94 -20.43
C GLU A 511 22.00 -0.07 -21.31
N LEU A 512 21.79 -1.34 -20.96
CA LEU A 512 22.43 -2.52 -21.50
C LEU A 512 21.38 -3.46 -22.07
N LYS A 513 21.76 -4.23 -23.08
CA LYS A 513 20.89 -5.18 -23.77
C LYS A 513 20.66 -6.43 -22.93
N ASP A 514 21.73 -6.96 -22.35
CA ASP A 514 21.70 -8.19 -21.58
C ASP A 514 22.86 -8.27 -20.57
N LYS A 515 22.80 -9.33 -19.77
CA LYS A 515 23.81 -9.64 -18.76
C LYS A 515 25.21 -9.90 -19.34
N SER A 516 25.31 -10.41 -20.56
CA SER A 516 26.60 -10.68 -21.21
C SER A 516 27.30 -9.37 -21.56
N GLN A 517 26.57 -8.41 -22.13
CA GLN A 517 27.07 -7.06 -22.40
C GLN A 517 27.46 -6.35 -21.10
N ASN A 518 26.65 -6.48 -20.04
CA ASN A 518 26.98 -5.94 -18.72
C ASN A 518 28.33 -6.49 -18.21
N CYS A 519 28.49 -7.82 -18.24
CA CYS A 519 29.73 -8.48 -17.82
C CYS A 519 30.94 -8.04 -18.66
N HIS A 520 30.76 -7.84 -19.98
CA HIS A 520 31.81 -7.36 -20.86
C HIS A 520 32.21 -5.91 -20.53
N LEU A 521 31.23 -5.01 -20.44
CA LEU A 521 31.44 -3.61 -20.08
C LEU A 521 32.15 -3.49 -18.72
N ARG A 522 31.69 -4.27 -17.72
CA ARG A 522 32.31 -4.30 -16.38
C ARG A 522 33.78 -4.68 -16.44
N ARG A 523 34.14 -5.65 -17.27
CA ARG A 523 35.54 -6.05 -17.47
C ARG A 523 36.34 -4.96 -18.17
N THR A 524 35.86 -4.47 -19.32
CA THR A 524 36.54 -3.44 -20.12
C THR A 524 36.83 -2.19 -19.30
N LEU A 525 35.84 -1.68 -18.56
CA LEU A 525 36.03 -0.48 -17.73
C LEU A 525 36.94 -0.73 -16.54
N SER A 526 36.88 -1.91 -15.90
CA SER A 526 37.74 -2.22 -14.74
C SER A 526 39.22 -2.36 -15.12
N GLU A 527 39.51 -2.83 -16.33
CA GLU A 527 40.88 -2.92 -16.86
C GLU A 527 41.46 -1.53 -17.19
N LEU A 528 40.62 -0.62 -17.68
CA LEU A 528 41.05 0.71 -18.12
C LEU A 528 41.06 1.75 -17.00
N TYR A 529 40.18 1.61 -16.00
CA TYR A 529 39.97 2.60 -14.94
C TYR A 529 40.07 1.96 -13.55
N PRO A 530 41.25 2.03 -12.89
CA PRO A 530 41.43 1.47 -11.54
C PRO A 530 40.56 2.12 -10.46
N THR A 531 40.06 3.34 -10.71
CA THR A 531 39.21 4.11 -9.79
C THR A 531 37.73 3.80 -9.96
N LEU A 532 37.37 2.92 -10.90
CA LEU A 532 36.00 2.54 -11.19
C LEU A 532 35.32 1.93 -9.96
N ARG A 533 34.12 2.41 -9.66
CA ARG A 533 33.24 1.86 -8.62
C ARG A 533 31.86 1.65 -9.21
N TRP A 534 31.34 0.43 -9.08
CA TRP A 534 29.96 0.12 -9.42
C TRP A 534 29.04 0.46 -8.26
N LEU A 535 27.96 1.17 -8.55
CA LEU A 535 26.92 1.51 -7.58
C LEU A 535 25.80 0.47 -7.66
N ASP A 536 26.07 -0.72 -7.12
CA ASP A 536 25.07 -1.80 -7.06
C ASP A 536 23.97 -1.53 -6.01
N ARG A 537 24.10 -0.45 -5.24
CA ARG A 537 23.04 0.11 -4.39
C ARG A 537 22.67 1.48 -4.91
N LEU A 538 21.46 1.59 -5.45
CA LEU A 538 20.80 2.88 -5.62
C LEU A 538 20.54 3.44 -4.20
N ASN A 539 21.51 4.18 -3.66
CA ASN A 539 21.19 5.24 -2.72
C ASN A 539 20.62 6.38 -3.57
N LEU A 540 19.36 6.23 -4.01
CA LEU A 540 18.59 7.36 -4.52
C LEU A 540 18.27 8.20 -3.28
N SER A 541 19.17 9.15 -3.01
CA SER A 541 19.02 10.18 -1.99
C SER A 541 18.07 11.28 -2.45
#